data_AF-A0A550CLA7-F1
#
_entry.id   AF-A0A550CLA7-F1
#
_cell.length_a   1.000
_cell.length_b   1.000
_cell.length_c   1.000
_cell.angle_alpha   90.00
_cell.angle_beta   90.00
_cell.angle_gamma   90.00
#
_symmetry.space_group_name_H-M   'P 1'
#
loop_
_entity.id
_entity.type
_entity.pdbx_description
1 polymer ?
#
loop_
_entity_poly.entity_id
_entity_poly.type
_entity_poly.pdbx_seq_one_letter_code
_entity_poly.pdbx_strand_id
1 'polypeptide(L)' 'MAIAPITGMLRKRFFFDLSFGLSVGVTSAYAYWYLHHLHTRTLEQEYYLKIEREKM' A
#
# COMPACT_ATOMS: atom_id res chain seq x y z
N MET A 1 -46.49 9.06 -12.54
CA MET A 1 -45.46 8.21 -11.91
C MET A 1 -44.83 9.00 -10.77
N ALA A 2 -44.77 8.44 -9.56
CA ALA A 2 -44.12 9.12 -8.44
C ALA A 2 -42.59 8.95 -8.54
N ILE A 3 -41.86 10.06 -8.42
CA ILE A 3 -40.40 10.07 -8.44
C ILE A 3 -39.90 9.79 -7.02
N ALA A 4 -38.98 8.85 -6.86
CA ALA A 4 -38.42 8.52 -5.56
C ALA A 4 -37.56 9.68 -5.02
N PRO A 5 -37.52 9.90 -3.69
CA PRO A 5 -36.74 10.98 -3.09
C PRO A 5 -35.23 10.73 -3.21
N ILE A 6 -34.49 11.75 -3.66
CA ILE A 6 -33.02 11.72 -3.76
C ILE A 6 -32.44 12.20 -2.43
N THR A 7 -32.01 11.26 -1.59
CA THR A 7 -31.40 11.57 -0.28
C THR A 7 -30.13 10.75 -0.05
N GLY A 8 -29.28 11.20 0.88
CA GLY A 8 -28.11 10.43 1.33
C GLY A 8 -26.88 10.42 0.40
N MET A 9 -26.89 11.19 -0.69
CA MET A 9 -25.79 11.19 -1.65
C MET A 9 -24.44 11.57 -1.02
N LEU A 10 -24.39 12.61 -0.18
CA LEU A 10 -23.16 13.05 0.48
C LEU A 10 -22.57 11.99 1.39
N ARG A 11 -23.40 11.34 2.23
CA ARG A 11 -22.96 10.26 3.12
C ARG A 11 -22.39 9.09 2.32
N LYS A 12 -23.11 8.66 1.28
CA LYS A 12 -22.67 7.54 0.42
C LYS A 12 -21.34 7.86 -0.27
N ARG A 13 -21.20 9.08 -0.79
CA ARG A 13 -19.97 9.53 -1.47
C ARG A 13 -18.79 9.61 -0.51
N PHE A 14 -18.99 10.18 0.68
CA PHE A 14 -17.95 10.28 1.69
C PHE A 14 -17.36 8.92 2.07
N PHE A 15 -18.22 7.94 2.38
CA PHE A 15 -17.73 6.60 2.73
C PHE A 15 -17.03 5.91 1.56
N PHE A 16 -17.52 6.11 0.34
CA PHE A 16 -16.87 5.58 -0.85
C PHE A 16 -15.47 6.15 -1.03
N ASP A 17 -15.31 7.48 -1.01
CA ASP A 17 -14.03 8.14 -1.21
C ASP A 17 -13.04 7.80 -0.06
N LEU A 18 -13.52 7.74 1.18
CA LEU A 18 -12.71 7.34 2.33
C LEU A 18 -12.20 5.90 2.19
N SER A 19 -13.10 4.97 1.88
CA SER A 19 -12.74 3.55 1.74
C SER A 19 -11.77 3.36 0.59
N PHE A 20 -12.04 4.01 -0.54
CA PHE A 20 -11.19 3.94 -1.73
C PHE A 20 -9.80 4.52 -1.45
N GLY A 21 -9.71 5.70 -0.82
CA GLY A 21 -8.42 6.31 -0.47
C GLY A 21 -7.60 5.44 0.46
N LEU A 22 -8.22 4.83 1.48
CA LEU A 22 -7.54 3.91 2.39
C LEU A 22 -7.09 2.64 1.68
N SER A 23 -7.93 2.03 0.84
CA SER A 23 -7.58 0.84 0.08
C SER A 23 -6.38 1.10 -0.83
N VAL A 24 -6.41 2.18 -1.61
CA VAL A 24 -5.30 2.54 -2.49
C VAL A 24 -4.03 2.82 -1.68
N GLY A 25 -4.13 3.57 -0.58
CA GLY A 25 -3.00 3.86 0.28
C GLY A 25 -2.32 2.59 0.84
N VAL A 26 -3.11 1.66 1.38
CA VAL A 26 -2.59 0.39 1.92
C VAL A 26 -1.98 -0.46 0.82
N THR A 27 -2.66 -0.59 -0.34
CA THR A 27 -2.14 -1.38 -1.46
C THR A 27 -0.83 -0.79 -2.00
N SER A 28 -0.74 0.53 -2.16
CA SER A 28 0.50 1.18 -2.61
C SER A 28 1.64 1.04 -1.60
N ALA A 29 1.34 1.17 -0.29
CA ALA A 29 2.34 0.95 0.75
C ALA A 29 2.85 -0.50 0.77
N TYR A 30 1.93 -1.47 0.63
CA TYR A 30 2.28 -2.88 0.53
C TYR A 30 3.13 -3.15 -0.72
N ALA A 31 2.73 -2.61 -1.88
CA ALA A 31 3.51 -2.74 -3.11
C ALA A 31 4.93 -2.18 -2.96
N TYR A 32 5.09 -0.99 -2.38
CA TYR A 32 6.41 -0.41 -2.10
C TYR A 32 7.26 -1.31 -1.19
N TRP A 33 6.66 -1.87 -0.13
CA TRP A 33 7.36 -2.71 0.83
C TRP A 33 7.98 -3.94 0.16
N TYR A 34 7.21 -4.65 -0.67
CA TYR A 34 7.67 -5.89 -1.28
C TYR A 34 8.52 -5.68 -2.53
N LEU A 35 8.18 -4.69 -3.36
CA LEU A 35 8.89 -4.46 -4.62
C LEU A 35 10.23 -3.75 -4.42
N HIS A 36 10.27 -2.79 -3.49
CA HIS A 36 11.46 -1.96 -3.30
C HIS A 36 12.12 -2.23 -1.95
N HIS A 37 11.40 -2.02 -0.85
CA HIS A 37 12.03 -2.02 0.48
C HIS A 37 12.72 -3.35 0.80
N LEU A 38 12.02 -4.47 0.62
CA LEU A 38 12.57 -5.79 0.91
C LEU A 38 13.77 -6.13 0.03
N HIS A 39 13.68 -5.86 -1.28
CA HIS A 39 14.75 -6.13 -2.23
C HIS A 39 16.04 -5.39 -1.85
N THR A 40 15.93 -4.09 -1.53
CA THR A 40 17.08 -3.29 -1.09
C THR A 40 17.72 -3.85 0.18
N ARG A 41 16.92 -4.27 1.17
CA ARG A 41 17.45 -4.88 2.39
C ARG A 41 18.15 -6.20 2.14
N THR A 42 17.63 -7.04 1.24
CA THR A 42 18.27 -8.30 0.88
C THR A 42 19.64 -8.06 0.22
N LEU A 43 19.73 -7.08 -0.69
CA LEU A 43 21.01 -6.71 -1.32
C LEU A 43 22.04 -6.22 -0.29
N GLU A 44 21.62 -5.37 0.66
CA GLU A 44 22.47 -4.92 1.77
C GLU A 44 22.98 -6.12 2.58
N GLN A 45 22.07 -7.01 2.99
CA GLN A 45 22.42 -8.20 3.77
C GLN A 45 23.38 -9.11 3.03
N GLU A 46 23.14 -9.40 1.76
CA GLU A 46 24.03 -10.22 0.93
C GLU A 46 25.43 -9.60 0.79
N TYR A 47 25.51 -8.27 0.66
CA TYR A 47 26.79 -7.57 0.59
C TYR A 47 27.59 -7.74 1.89
N TYR A 48 26.98 -7.53 3.05
CA TYR A 48 27.66 -7.71 4.34
C TYR A 48 28.03 -9.16 4.60
N LEU A 49 27.17 -10.12 4.24
CA LEU A 49 27.47 -11.55 4.33
C LEU A 49 28.67 -11.97 3.48
N LYS A 50 28.88 -11.34 2.31
CA LYS A 50 30.07 -11.58 1.48
C LYS A 50 31.33 -11.09 2.19
N ILE A 51 31.31 -9.88 2.73
CA ILE A 51 32.45 -9.31 3.47
C ILE A 51 32.80 -10.17 4.69
N GLU A 52 31.81 -10.65 5.44
CA GLU A 52 32.05 -11.53 6.58
C GLU A 52 32.70 -12.84 6.16
N ARG A 53 32.27 -13.42 5.04
CA ARG A 53 32.82 -14.67 4.49
C ARG A 53 34.25 -14.51 3.99
N GLU A 54 34.61 -13.35 3.45
CA GLU A 54 35.97 -13.04 3.01
C GLU A 54 36.94 -12.74 4.17
N LYS A 55 36.40 -12.35 5.34
CA LYS A 55 37.19 -12.06 6.55
C LYS A 55 37.52 -13.30 7.39
N MET A 56 36.79 -14.40 7.21
CA MET A 56 37.03 -15.70 7.86
C MET A 56 37.97 -16.56 7.03
#